data_AF-A0A7Y3H5V0-F1
#
_entry.id   AF-A0A7Y3H5V0-F1
#
_cell.length_a   1.000
_cell.length_b   1.000
_cell.length_c   1.000
_cell.angle_alpha   90.00
_cell.angle_beta   90.00
_cell.angle_gamma   90.00
#
_symmetry.space_group_name_H-M   'P 1'
#
loop_
_entity.id
_entity.type
_entity.pdbx_description
1 polymer ?
#
loop_
_entity_poly.entity_id
_entity_poly.type
_entity_poly.pdbx_seq_one_letter_code
_entity_poly.pdbx_strand_id
1 'polypeptide(L)'
;MKEKADKSKNEDVDKHITASDVKFYFTDLFKEFIDLDHGVDKEGTISVIKAKQSMSGANAWMLMCSIMIASIGLNLDSQAVIIGAMLISPLMSPLLGIGTGVAINDRDALYHALMHFGAAIIIALLTSIIYFWLSPLDELTKQILDRTSPTFFDII
;
A
#
# COMPACT_ATOMS: atom_id res chain seq x y z
N MET A 1 70.33 -0.30 -12.07
CA MET A 1 70.95 1.00 -11.72
C MET A 1 70.23 2.09 -12.50
N LYS A 2 69.66 3.05 -11.75
CA LYS A 2 69.13 4.37 -12.12
C LYS A 2 67.93 4.43 -13.09
N GLU A 3 66.72 4.85 -12.70
CA GLU A 3 66.26 6.00 -11.88
C GLU A 3 66.22 7.35 -12.64
N LYS A 4 64.97 7.87 -12.72
CA LYS A 4 64.50 9.27 -12.91
C LYS A 4 64.66 9.88 -14.32
N ALA A 5 63.72 10.68 -14.84
CA ALA A 5 62.73 11.59 -14.22
C ALA A 5 61.57 11.79 -15.25
N ASP A 6 60.29 11.71 -14.88
CA ASP A 6 59.43 12.78 -14.33
C ASP A 6 58.82 13.73 -15.38
N LYS A 7 57.52 13.99 -15.18
CA LYS A 7 56.64 15.03 -15.75
C LYS A 7 56.01 14.83 -17.13
N SER A 8 54.71 14.49 -17.10
CA SER A 8 53.65 15.27 -17.76
C SER A 8 52.31 14.73 -17.25
N LYS A 9 51.85 15.24 -16.11
CA LYS A 9 50.78 16.25 -16.01
C LYS A 9 49.39 15.59 -15.91
N ASN A 10 48.89 15.56 -14.68
CA ASN A 10 47.46 15.70 -14.43
C ASN A 10 47.01 17.00 -15.10
N GLU A 11 46.15 16.89 -16.10
CA GLU A 11 45.34 17.98 -16.62
C GLU A 11 43.87 17.69 -16.28
N ASP A 12 43.18 18.77 -15.98
CA ASP A 12 41.92 18.92 -15.29
C ASP A 12 40.78 18.26 -16.07
N VAL A 13 39.96 17.48 -15.35
CA VAL A 13 38.69 16.96 -15.87
C VAL A 13 37.66 18.10 -15.84
N ASP A 14 37.82 19.09 -16.71
CA ASP A 14 36.82 20.12 -16.97
C ASP A 14 35.91 19.68 -18.13
N LYS A 15 34.97 18.79 -17.79
CA LYS A 15 33.82 18.47 -18.64
C LYS A 15 32.93 19.71 -18.74
N HIS A 16 33.06 20.45 -19.84
CA HIS A 16 32.00 21.36 -20.28
C HIS A 16 30.73 20.55 -20.55
N ILE A 17 29.80 20.50 -19.59
CA ILE A 17 28.46 19.94 -19.80
C ILE A 17 27.78 20.81 -20.85
N THR A 18 27.70 20.28 -22.07
CA THR A 18 27.12 20.97 -23.21
C THR A 18 25.60 20.77 -23.18
N ALA A 19 24.83 21.79 -23.57
CA ALA A 19 23.35 21.73 -23.60
C ALA A 19 22.80 20.56 -24.45
N SER A 20 23.61 20.04 -25.37
CA SER A 20 23.29 18.85 -26.16
C SER A 20 23.36 17.54 -25.35
N ASP A 21 24.26 17.43 -24.39
CA ASP A 21 24.40 16.24 -23.54
C ASP A 21 23.24 16.15 -22.55
N VAL A 22 22.81 17.29 -21.99
CA VAL A 22 21.64 17.36 -21.10
C VAL A 22 20.37 16.98 -21.85
N LYS A 23 20.23 17.42 -23.11
CA LYS A 23 19.08 17.06 -23.95
C LYS A 23 19.09 15.57 -24.30
N PHE A 24 20.25 14.98 -24.58
CA PHE A 24 20.38 13.55 -24.85
C PHE A 24 20.01 12.72 -23.60
N TYR A 25 20.56 13.06 -22.43
CA TYR A 25 20.21 12.42 -21.16
C TYR A 25 18.71 12.50 -20.84
N PHE A 26 18.09 13.67 -21.01
CA PHE A 26 16.65 13.81 -20.77
C PHE A 26 15.79 13.02 -21.75
N THR A 27 16.22 12.91 -23.01
CA THR A 27 15.48 12.15 -24.03
C THR A 27 15.63 10.64 -23.80
N ASP A 28 16.82 10.18 -23.39
CA ASP A 28 17.08 8.77 -23.05
C ASP A 28 16.36 8.37 -21.76
N LEU A 29 16.38 9.23 -20.73
CA LEU A 29 15.56 9.07 -19.52
C LEU A 29 14.07 8.99 -19.88
N PHE A 30 13.56 9.88 -20.72
CA PHE A 30 12.14 9.83 -21.13
C PHE A 30 11.81 8.54 -21.88
N LYS A 31 12.75 8.02 -22.67
CA LYS A 31 12.58 6.79 -23.44
C LYS A 31 12.60 5.56 -22.53
N GLU A 32 13.49 5.53 -21.55
CA GLU A 32 13.59 4.48 -20.53
C GLU A 32 12.41 4.52 -19.54
N PHE A 33 11.93 5.72 -19.16
CA PHE A 33 10.69 5.88 -18.40
C PHE A 33 9.44 5.46 -19.20
N ILE A 34 9.46 5.53 -20.53
CA ILE A 34 8.38 5.05 -21.40
C ILE A 34 8.47 3.54 -21.67
N ASP A 35 9.66 2.95 -21.62
CA ASP A 35 9.88 1.50 -21.77
C ASP A 35 9.52 0.74 -20.46
N LEU A 36 8.23 0.71 -20.13
CA LEU A 36 7.67 0.00 -18.95
C LEU A 36 7.65 -1.53 -19.08
N ASP A 37 8.06 -2.11 -20.21
CA ASP A 37 7.99 -3.56 -20.46
C ASP A 37 9.20 -4.33 -19.89
N HIS A 38 10.38 -3.69 -19.84
CA HIS A 38 11.61 -4.32 -19.35
C HIS A 38 11.73 -4.21 -17.83
N GLY A 39 11.10 -5.16 -17.11
CA GLY A 39 11.23 -5.29 -15.65
C GLY A 39 9.96 -5.73 -14.92
N VAL A 40 8.83 -5.87 -15.62
CA VAL A 40 7.55 -6.25 -15.03
C VAL A 40 7.43 -7.78 -14.99
N ASP A 41 7.77 -8.37 -13.84
CA ASP A 41 7.55 -9.80 -13.57
C ASP A 41 6.09 -10.06 -13.16
N LYS A 42 5.28 -10.40 -14.17
CA LYS A 42 3.85 -10.71 -14.01
C LYS A 42 3.65 -11.98 -13.18
N GLU A 43 4.44 -13.03 -13.45
CA GLU A 43 4.28 -14.32 -12.78
C GLU A 43 4.74 -14.26 -11.33
N GLY A 44 5.87 -13.59 -11.05
CA GLY A 44 6.34 -13.34 -9.70
C GLY A 44 5.31 -12.57 -8.87
N THR A 45 4.73 -11.51 -9.44
CA THR A 45 3.71 -10.70 -8.74
C THR A 45 2.48 -11.53 -8.37
N ILE A 46 1.98 -12.35 -9.30
CA ILE A 46 0.82 -13.23 -9.06
C ILE A 46 1.14 -14.24 -7.94
N SER A 47 2.35 -14.82 -7.94
CA SER A 47 2.77 -15.78 -6.92
C SER A 47 2.85 -15.16 -5.52
N VAL A 48 3.38 -13.94 -5.40
CA VAL A 48 3.47 -13.21 -4.12
C VAL A 48 2.09 -12.89 -3.56
N ILE A 49 1.16 -12.44 -4.42
CA ILE A 49 -0.22 -12.15 -4.02
C ILE A 49 -0.92 -13.43 -3.57
N LYS A 50 -0.76 -14.53 -4.32
CA LYS A 50 -1.33 -15.84 -3.95
C LYS A 50 -0.75 -16.40 -2.65
N ALA A 51 0.52 -16.16 -2.36
CA ALA A 51 1.13 -16.60 -1.10
C ALA A 51 0.63 -15.79 0.10
N LYS A 52 0.38 -14.49 -0.09
CA LYS A 52 -0.06 -13.59 0.98
C LYS A 52 -1.57 -13.55 1.22
N GLN A 53 -2.40 -14.08 0.31
CA GLN A 53 -3.86 -14.01 0.42
C GLN A 53 -4.44 -14.73 1.66
N SER A 54 -3.68 -15.64 2.27
CA SER A 54 -4.14 -16.37 3.46
C SER A 54 -4.09 -15.48 4.72
N MET A 55 -5.24 -15.34 5.36
CA MET A 55 -5.34 -14.74 6.69
C MET A 55 -4.80 -15.74 7.72
N SER A 56 -3.52 -15.59 8.10
CA SER A 56 -2.97 -16.27 9.28
C SER A 56 -3.65 -15.76 10.56
N GLY A 57 -3.66 -16.57 11.62
CA GLY A 57 -4.25 -16.21 12.92
C GLY A 57 -3.66 -14.92 13.51
N ALA A 58 -2.38 -14.63 13.25
CA ALA A 58 -1.75 -13.38 13.66
C ALA A 58 -2.42 -12.15 12.99
N ASN A 59 -2.80 -12.26 11.72
CA ASN A 59 -3.49 -11.19 11.01
C ASN A 59 -4.90 -10.96 11.55
N ALA A 60 -5.61 -12.03 11.96
CA ALA A 60 -6.91 -11.92 12.61
C ALA A 60 -6.81 -11.17 13.95
N TRP A 61 -5.77 -11.43 14.75
CA TRP A 61 -5.56 -10.70 16.01
C TRP A 61 -5.24 -9.22 15.77
N MET A 62 -4.35 -8.92 14.80
CA MET A 62 -4.07 -7.54 14.41
C MET A 62 -5.32 -6.82 13.90
N LEU A 63 -6.19 -7.52 13.15
CA LEU A 63 -7.47 -6.99 12.70
C LEU A 63 -8.38 -6.63 13.89
N MET A 64 -8.51 -7.52 14.87
CA MET A 64 -9.30 -7.24 16.08
C MET A 64 -8.78 -6.00 16.81
N CYS A 65 -7.46 -5.89 16.99
CA CYS A 65 -6.84 -4.71 17.61
C CYS A 65 -7.09 -3.43 16.80
N SER A 66 -6.93 -3.48 15.47
CA SER A 66 -7.19 -2.34 14.57
C SER A 66 -8.62 -1.84 14.72
N ILE A 67 -9.59 -2.75 14.82
CA ILE A 67 -11.02 -2.40 14.93
C ILE A 67 -11.33 -1.79 16.29
N MET A 68 -10.78 -2.32 17.37
CA MET A 68 -10.91 -1.70 18.68
C MET A 68 -10.36 -0.26 18.67
N ILE A 69 -9.17 -0.06 18.09
CA ILE A 69 -8.56 1.27 17.98
C ILE A 69 -9.41 2.20 17.11
N ALA A 70 -9.98 1.70 16.01
CA ALA A 70 -10.88 2.45 15.15
C ALA A 70 -12.15 2.89 15.90
N SER A 71 -12.76 1.99 16.67
CA SER A 71 -13.95 2.30 17.48
C SER A 71 -13.63 3.31 18.59
N ILE A 72 -12.47 3.20 19.24
CA ILE A 72 -11.99 4.21 20.21
C ILE A 72 -11.77 5.56 19.52
N GLY A 73 -11.16 5.56 18.33
CA GLY A 73 -10.95 6.76 17.53
C GLY A 73 -12.25 7.46 17.12
N LEU A 74 -13.29 6.67 16.83
CA LEU A 74 -14.65 7.17 16.61
C LEU A 74 -15.23 7.83 17.87
N ASN A 75 -15.06 7.21 19.03
CA ASN A 75 -15.58 7.73 20.30
C ASN A 75 -14.85 9.01 20.76
N LEU A 76 -13.56 9.15 20.40
CA LEU A 76 -12.73 10.32 20.74
C LEU A 76 -12.75 11.43 19.68
N ASP A 77 -13.60 11.33 18.65
CA ASP A 77 -13.61 12.26 17.50
C ASP A 77 -12.24 12.51 16.88
N SER A 78 -11.40 11.46 16.77
CA SER A 78 -10.01 11.58 16.34
C SER A 78 -9.76 10.92 14.98
N GLN A 79 -9.74 11.73 13.92
CA GLN A 79 -9.42 11.26 12.57
C GLN A 79 -8.02 10.63 12.50
N ALA A 80 -7.04 11.18 13.24
CA ALA A 80 -5.68 10.66 13.26
C ALA A 80 -5.62 9.20 13.75
N VAL A 81 -6.39 8.86 14.80
CA VAL A 81 -6.46 7.49 15.34
C VAL A 81 -7.16 6.55 14.36
N ILE A 82 -8.24 7.01 13.72
CA ILE A 82 -8.99 6.23 12.73
C ILE A 82 -8.11 5.90 11.52
N ILE A 83 -7.34 6.87 11.01
CA ILE A 83 -6.41 6.64 9.90
C ILE A 83 -5.25 5.73 10.33
N GLY A 84 -4.73 5.89 11.55
CA GLY A 84 -3.72 4.99 12.11
C GLY A 84 -4.19 3.53 12.14
N ALA A 85 -5.45 3.29 12.50
CA ALA A 85 -6.03 1.94 12.47
C ALA A 85 -6.10 1.36 11.05
N MET A 86 -6.38 2.19 10.03
CA MET A 86 -6.40 1.76 8.61
C MET A 86 -5.02 1.28 8.14
N LEU A 87 -3.93 1.94 8.58
CA LEU A 87 -2.56 1.58 8.19
C LEU A 87 -2.10 0.23 8.75
N ILE A 88 -2.62 -0.17 9.91
CA ILE A 88 -2.26 -1.43 10.59
C ILE A 88 -3.10 -2.61 10.07
N SER A 89 -4.23 -2.33 9.41
CA SER A 89 -5.20 -3.36 9.03
C SER A 89 -4.68 -4.29 7.92
N PRO A 90 -4.62 -5.61 8.16
CA PRO A 90 -4.06 -6.57 7.19
C PRO A 90 -5.03 -6.96 6.06
N LEU A 91 -6.07 -6.16 5.79
CA LEU A 91 -7.10 -6.46 4.78
C LEU A 91 -6.67 -6.24 3.32
N MET A 92 -5.57 -5.51 3.09
CA MET A 92 -5.08 -5.24 1.73
C MET A 92 -4.70 -6.52 0.98
N SER A 93 -4.19 -7.54 1.68
CA SER A 93 -3.72 -8.77 1.05
C SER A 93 -4.87 -9.64 0.49
N PRO A 94 -5.94 -9.96 1.26
CA PRO A 94 -7.12 -10.64 0.70
C PRO A 94 -7.76 -9.86 -0.46
N LEU A 95 -7.85 -8.53 -0.37
CA LEU A 95 -8.48 -7.70 -1.41
C LEU A 95 -7.70 -7.76 -2.74
N LEU A 96 -6.37 -7.67 -2.67
CA LEU A 96 -5.51 -7.81 -3.85
C LEU A 96 -5.54 -9.24 -4.42
N GLY A 97 -5.70 -10.24 -3.58
CA GLY A 97 -5.94 -11.63 -3.98
C GLY A 97 -7.22 -11.80 -4.81
N ILE A 98 -8.32 -11.19 -4.36
CA ILE A 98 -9.60 -11.18 -5.11
C ILE A 98 -9.39 -10.49 -6.47
N GLY A 99 -8.79 -9.30 -6.48
CA GLY A 99 -8.55 -8.55 -7.73
C GLY A 99 -7.70 -9.33 -8.73
N THR A 100 -6.64 -9.98 -8.24
CA THR A 100 -5.77 -10.81 -9.08
C THR A 100 -6.49 -12.06 -9.57
N GLY A 101 -7.24 -12.75 -8.72
CA GLY A 101 -8.04 -13.92 -9.09
C GLY A 101 -9.08 -13.61 -10.16
N VAL A 102 -9.72 -12.44 -10.09
CA VAL A 102 -10.62 -11.95 -11.15
C VAL A 102 -9.83 -11.61 -12.43
N ALA A 103 -8.69 -10.93 -12.32
CA ALA A 103 -7.89 -10.52 -13.47
C ALA A 103 -7.33 -11.69 -14.29
N ILE A 104 -6.90 -12.77 -13.63
CA ILE A 104 -6.38 -13.98 -14.28
C ILE A 104 -7.44 -15.08 -14.48
N ASN A 105 -8.69 -14.82 -14.08
CA ASN A 105 -9.81 -15.78 -14.11
C ASN A 105 -9.48 -17.12 -13.40
N ASP A 106 -8.74 -17.07 -12.29
CA ASP A 106 -8.45 -18.22 -11.45
C ASP A 106 -9.53 -18.35 -10.37
N ARG A 107 -10.46 -19.28 -10.60
CA ARG A 107 -11.61 -19.51 -9.73
C ARG A 107 -11.20 -19.97 -8.34
N ASP A 108 -10.20 -20.85 -8.24
CA ASP A 108 -9.78 -21.39 -6.96
C ASP A 108 -9.14 -20.30 -6.09
N ALA A 109 -8.21 -19.53 -6.65
CA ALA A 109 -7.61 -18.39 -5.96
C ALA A 109 -8.67 -17.35 -5.54
N LEU A 110 -9.64 -17.08 -6.42
CA LEU A 110 -10.74 -16.16 -6.11
C LEU A 110 -11.58 -16.65 -4.92
N TYR A 111 -12.01 -17.91 -4.90
CA TYR A 111 -12.81 -18.46 -3.80
C TYR A 111 -12.04 -18.47 -2.48
N HIS A 112 -10.75 -18.83 -2.50
CA HIS A 112 -9.90 -18.78 -1.30
C HIS A 112 -9.78 -17.36 -0.75
N ALA A 113 -9.48 -16.37 -1.60
CA ALA A 113 -9.39 -14.98 -1.19
C ALA A 113 -10.73 -14.43 -0.66
N LEU A 114 -11.85 -14.80 -1.30
CA LEU A 114 -13.19 -14.43 -0.83
C LEU A 114 -13.51 -15.00 0.55
N MET A 115 -13.15 -16.27 0.80
CA MET A 115 -13.41 -16.93 2.07
C MET A 115 -12.62 -16.29 3.22
N HIS A 116 -11.35 -15.94 2.97
CA HIS A 116 -10.54 -15.19 3.95
C HIS A 116 -11.05 -13.77 4.17
N PHE A 117 -11.46 -13.07 3.12
CA PHE A 117 -12.06 -11.74 3.22
C PHE A 117 -13.38 -11.76 4.00
N GLY A 118 -14.25 -12.73 3.71
CA GLY A 118 -15.50 -12.95 4.44
C GLY A 118 -15.26 -13.25 5.92
N ALA A 119 -14.30 -14.13 6.24
CA ALA A 119 -13.91 -14.39 7.62
C ALA A 119 -13.43 -13.12 8.34
N ALA A 120 -12.65 -12.27 7.66
CA ALA A 120 -12.19 -11.00 8.20
C ALA A 120 -13.34 -10.02 8.47
N ILE A 121 -14.33 -9.93 7.57
CA ILE A 121 -15.55 -9.13 7.80
C ILE A 121 -16.33 -9.64 9.02
N ILE A 122 -16.51 -10.95 9.15
CA ILE A 122 -17.25 -11.54 10.27
C ILE A 122 -16.56 -11.22 11.59
N ILE A 123 -15.24 -11.45 11.67
CA ILE A 123 -14.43 -11.10 12.85
C ILE A 123 -14.58 -9.61 13.15
N ALA A 124 -14.52 -8.77 12.11
CA ALA A 124 -14.59 -7.34 12.27
C ALA A 124 -15.92 -6.85 12.85
N LEU A 125 -17.03 -7.36 12.31
CA LEU A 125 -18.36 -7.05 12.79
C LEU A 125 -18.55 -7.55 14.22
N LEU A 126 -18.14 -8.78 14.52
CA LEU A 126 -18.23 -9.34 15.88
C LEU A 126 -17.45 -8.49 16.89
N THR A 127 -16.21 -8.13 16.59
CA THR A 127 -15.39 -7.29 17.47
C THR A 127 -16.01 -5.91 17.67
N SER A 128 -16.50 -5.28 16.61
CA SER A 128 -17.16 -3.97 16.71
C SER A 128 -18.45 -4.03 17.53
N ILE A 129 -19.29 -5.04 17.32
CA ILE A 129 -20.51 -5.26 18.08
C ILE A 129 -20.18 -5.46 19.57
N ILE A 130 -19.20 -6.30 19.90
CA ILE A 130 -18.77 -6.53 21.28
C ILE A 130 -18.28 -5.23 21.93
N TYR A 131 -17.51 -4.42 21.19
CA TYR A 131 -17.02 -3.14 21.69
C TYR A 131 -18.17 -2.16 21.98
N PHE A 132 -19.09 -1.95 21.05
CA PHE A 132 -20.23 -1.04 21.23
C PHE A 132 -21.24 -1.55 22.26
N TRP A 133 -21.32 -2.86 22.44
CA TRP A 133 -22.12 -3.44 23.50
C TRP A 133 -21.54 -3.13 24.89
N LEU A 134 -20.22 -3.06 25.02
CA LEU A 134 -19.54 -2.71 26.27
C LEU A 134 -19.49 -1.18 26.51
N SER A 135 -19.33 -0.40 25.44
CA SER A 135 -19.27 1.07 25.47
C SER A 135 -20.32 1.63 24.49
N PRO A 136 -21.56 1.87 24.93
CA PRO A 136 -22.57 2.48 24.09
C PRO A 136 -22.10 3.87 23.65
N LEU A 137 -22.42 4.23 22.40
CA LEU A 137 -22.20 5.59 21.88
C LEU A 137 -23.21 6.53 22.54
N ASP A 138 -22.74 7.44 23.38
CA ASP A 138 -23.59 8.46 24.02
C ASP A 138 -23.91 9.62 23.06
N GLU A 139 -23.00 9.99 22.15
CA GLU A 139 -23.20 11.07 21.19
C GLU A 139 -22.68 10.74 19.78
N LEU A 140 -23.37 11.25 18.75
CA LEU A 140 -22.95 11.15 17.35
C LEU A 140 -21.76 12.07 17.09
N THR A 141 -20.61 11.46 16.86
CA THR A 141 -19.35 12.15 16.59
C THR A 141 -19.32 12.79 15.19
N LYS A 142 -18.61 13.91 15.01
CA LYS A 142 -18.49 14.60 13.71
C LYS A 142 -17.92 13.69 12.63
N GLN A 143 -16.92 12.87 12.97
CA GLN A 143 -16.34 11.90 12.05
C GLN A 143 -17.35 10.87 11.50
N ILE A 144 -18.43 10.56 12.23
CA ILE A 144 -19.49 9.66 11.74
C ILE A 144 -20.38 10.43 10.75
N LEU A 145 -20.74 11.66 11.10
CA LEU A 145 -21.62 12.52 10.31
C LEU A 145 -21.01 12.88 8.96
N ASP A 146 -19.72 13.18 8.93
CA ASP A 146 -18.95 13.47 7.72
C ASP A 146 -18.86 12.26 6.79
N ARG A 147 -18.91 11.03 7.32
CA ARG A 147 -18.94 9.80 6.52
C ARG A 147 -20.34 9.40 6.04
N THR A 148 -21.38 10.10 6.49
CA THR A 148 -22.78 9.85 6.09
C THR A 148 -23.31 10.89 5.11
N SER A 149 -22.60 12.01 4.93
CA SER A 149 -23.01 13.14 4.08
C SER A 149 -21.93 13.50 3.05
N PRO A 150 -21.65 12.62 2.07
CA PRO A 150 -20.71 12.94 1.00
C PRO A 150 -21.23 14.12 0.17
N THR A 151 -20.36 15.09 -0.10
CA THR A 151 -20.67 16.25 -0.94
C THR A 151 -19.96 16.12 -2.29
N PHE A 152 -20.48 16.79 -3.33
CA PHE A 152 -19.82 16.81 -4.65
C PHE A 152 -18.40 17.38 -4.60
N PHE A 153 -18.11 18.24 -3.62
CA PHE A 153 -16.79 18.84 -3.42
C PHE A 153 -15.76 17.85 -2.86
N ASP A 154 -16.17 16.69 -2.30
CA ASP A 154 -15.22 15.68 -1.81
C ASP A 154 -14.56 14.88 -2.94
N ILE A 155 -15.01 15.06 -4.19
CA ILE A 155 -14.60 14.25 -5.35
C ILE A 155 -13.66 15.04 -6.30
N ILE A 156 -13.68 16.38 -6.25
CA ILE A 156 -12.89 17.27 -7.12
C ILE A 156 -11.64 17.80 -6.42
#